data_AF-A0A8J6EGM6-F1
#
_entry.id   AF-A0A8J6EGM6-F1
#
_cell.length_a   1.000
_cell.length_b   1.000
_cell.length_c   1.000
_cell.angle_alpha   90.00
_cell.angle_beta   90.00
_cell.angle_gamma   90.00
#
_symmetry.space_group_name_H-M   'P 1'
#
loop_
_entity.id
_entity.type
_entity.pdbx_description
1 polymer ?
#
loop_
_entity_poly.entity_id
_entity_poly.type
_entity_poly.pdbx_seq_one_letter_code
_entity_poly.pdbx_strand_id
1 'polypeptide(L)'
;MPNAVELTEKDLLEDGFGARPYYHCLIAELQGTTDGTGEWHLMGNGYVPRKHDPYVIHRSLLLGSAKVGFAMYYFTYDPWTGRSLHLEEFFVMEPYRGLGIGSEILQKISQEAIAHRCSSMYFLVLSWNMAAIEYYKKRGAANLSGEDGWHLFRFSQDDLKWMAEGPGASNQ
;
A
#
# COMPACT_ATOMS: atom_id res chain seq x y z
N MET A 1 1.11 -9.68 15.69
CA MET A 1 0.96 -9.43 17.14
C MET A 1 -0.42 -8.81 17.35
N PRO A 2 -1.36 -9.46 18.05
CA PRO A 2 -2.78 -9.04 18.05
C PRO A 2 -3.10 -7.76 18.85
N ASN A 3 -2.16 -7.25 19.65
CA ASN A 3 -2.35 -6.04 20.49
C ASN A 3 -1.36 -4.91 20.15
N ALA A 4 -0.84 -4.86 18.92
CA ALA A 4 0.21 -3.91 18.51
C ALA A 4 -0.29 -2.69 17.73
N VAL A 5 -1.61 -2.56 17.54
CA VAL A 5 -2.19 -1.45 16.79
C VAL A 5 -2.55 -0.33 17.77
N GLU A 6 -1.66 0.65 17.87
CA GLU A 6 -1.88 1.89 18.62
C GLU A 6 -2.55 2.97 17.77
N LEU A 7 -2.58 2.79 16.45
CA LEU A 7 -3.10 3.75 15.47
C LEU A 7 -4.63 3.73 15.43
N THR A 8 -5.26 4.91 15.41
CA THR A 8 -6.71 5.03 15.28
C THR A 8 -7.16 5.22 13.83
N GLU A 9 -8.45 4.99 13.55
CA GLU A 9 -9.04 5.29 12.23
C GLU A 9 -8.87 6.77 11.86
N LYS A 10 -9.00 7.66 12.84
CA LYS A 10 -8.83 9.09 12.64
C LYS A 10 -7.41 9.42 12.15
N ASP A 11 -6.39 8.83 12.77
CA ASP A 11 -5.00 9.05 12.38
C ASP A 11 -4.77 8.59 10.94
N LEU A 12 -5.30 7.42 10.56
CA LEU A 12 -5.25 6.93 9.17
C LEU A 12 -5.94 7.88 8.17
N LEU A 13 -7.08 8.46 8.54
CA LEU A 13 -7.78 9.39 7.67
C LEU A 13 -7.01 10.70 7.49
N GLU A 14 -6.45 11.24 8.58
CA GLU A 14 -5.65 12.45 8.55
C GLU A 14 -4.35 12.26 7.74
N ASP A 15 -3.61 11.19 8.01
CA ASP A 15 -2.32 10.92 7.37
C ASP A 15 -2.46 10.43 5.93
N GLY A 16 -3.48 9.64 5.63
CA GLY A 16 -3.68 9.04 4.31
C GLY A 16 -4.49 9.90 3.35
N PHE A 17 -5.44 10.70 3.85
CA PHE A 17 -6.46 11.34 3.00
C PHE A 17 -6.58 12.85 3.23
N GLY A 18 -5.68 13.44 4.02
CA GLY A 18 -5.55 14.88 4.19
C GLY A 18 -5.00 15.60 2.95
N ALA A 19 -4.87 16.93 3.05
CA ALA A 19 -4.37 17.78 1.96
C ALA A 19 -2.91 17.49 1.56
N ARG A 20 -2.15 16.84 2.44
CA ARG A 20 -0.75 16.42 2.24
C ARG A 20 -0.60 14.99 2.77
N PRO A 21 -0.95 13.98 1.97
CA PRO A 21 -0.94 12.61 2.44
C PRO A 21 0.49 12.11 2.67
N TYR A 22 0.71 11.42 3.79
CA TYR A 22 1.93 10.67 4.08
C TYR A 22 2.00 9.39 3.25
N TYR A 23 0.85 8.79 2.95
CA TYR A 23 0.75 7.61 2.11
C TYR A 23 -0.47 7.69 1.19
N HIS A 24 -0.42 6.89 0.13
CA HIS A 24 -1.50 6.68 -0.82
C HIS A 24 -2.06 5.27 -0.65
N CYS A 25 -3.34 5.10 -0.94
CA CYS A 25 -4.01 3.81 -0.88
C CYS A 25 -4.77 3.54 -2.18
N LEU A 26 -4.68 2.31 -2.68
CA LEU A 26 -5.58 1.76 -3.67
C LEU A 26 -6.47 0.71 -3.02
N ILE A 27 -7.77 0.76 -3.28
CA ILE A 27 -8.73 -0.21 -2.75
C ILE A 27 -9.40 -0.92 -3.92
N ALA A 28 -9.43 -2.25 -3.87
CA ALA A 28 -10.18 -3.09 -4.79
C ALA A 28 -11.58 -3.36 -4.23
N GLU A 29 -12.60 -3.01 -5.01
CA GLU A 29 -14.01 -3.08 -4.60
C GLU A 29 -14.84 -3.95 -5.54
N LEU A 30 -15.66 -4.85 -4.98
CA LEU A 30 -16.67 -5.58 -5.75
C LEU A 30 -17.85 -4.67 -5.93
N GLN A 31 -18.41 -4.67 -7.12
CA GLN A 31 -19.79 -4.30 -7.31
C GLN A 31 -20.61 -5.57 -7.55
N GLY A 32 -21.62 -5.79 -6.70
CA GLY A 32 -22.61 -6.83 -6.95
C GLY A 32 -23.39 -6.52 -8.22
N THR A 33 -23.39 -7.44 -9.17
CA THR A 33 -24.23 -7.40 -10.38
C THR A 33 -25.47 -8.27 -10.17
N THR A 34 -26.57 -7.93 -10.84
CA THR A 34 -27.85 -8.66 -10.72
C THR A 34 -27.85 -10.06 -11.34
N ASP A 35 -26.80 -10.41 -12.09
CA ASP A 35 -26.62 -11.70 -12.79
C ASP A 35 -25.69 -12.67 -12.06
N GLY A 36 -25.12 -12.29 -10.90
CA GLY A 36 -24.22 -13.13 -10.12
C GLY A 36 -22.77 -13.16 -10.61
N THR A 37 -22.41 -12.40 -11.65
CA THR A 37 -21.03 -12.22 -12.12
C THR A 37 -20.46 -10.89 -11.63
N GLY A 38 -20.02 -10.84 -10.36
CA GLY A 38 -19.51 -9.60 -9.77
C GLY A 38 -18.35 -8.98 -10.57
N GLU A 39 -18.44 -7.69 -10.86
CA GLU A 39 -17.37 -6.88 -11.49
C GLU A 39 -16.59 -6.10 -10.41
N TRP A 40 -15.28 -5.95 -10.59
CA TRP A 40 -14.39 -5.28 -9.63
C TRP A 40 -13.83 -3.97 -10.19
N HIS A 41 -13.65 -2.96 -9.32
CA HIS A 41 -13.07 -1.66 -9.68
C HIS A 41 -12.00 -1.21 -8.68
N LEU A 42 -10.99 -0.47 -9.16
CA LEU A 42 -9.95 0.15 -8.32
C LEU A 42 -10.27 1.61 -8.01
N MET A 43 -10.23 1.95 -6.72
CA MET A 43 -10.40 3.32 -6.22
C MET A 43 -9.08 3.84 -5.66
N GLY A 44 -8.70 5.08 -5.99
CA GLY A 44 -7.46 5.72 -5.55
C GLY A 44 -7.69 7.06 -4.81
N ASN A 45 -6.61 7.57 -4.19
CA ASN A 45 -6.65 8.78 -3.38
C ASN A 45 -6.93 10.03 -4.24
N GLY A 46 -8.00 10.77 -3.95
CA GLY A 46 -8.41 11.95 -4.74
C GLY A 46 -9.50 11.72 -5.80
N TYR A 47 -10.20 10.58 -5.77
CA TYR A 47 -11.42 10.41 -6.57
C TYR A 47 -12.53 11.35 -6.11
N VAL A 48 -12.74 12.46 -6.84
CA VAL A 48 -13.98 13.25 -6.77
C VAL A 48 -14.89 12.75 -7.91
N PRO A 49 -16.05 12.14 -7.60
CA PRO A 49 -16.96 11.65 -8.62
C PRO A 49 -17.34 12.77 -9.60
N ARG A 50 -16.97 12.65 -10.89
CA ARG A 50 -17.41 13.61 -11.91
C ARG A 50 -18.85 13.29 -12.27
N LYS A 51 -19.73 14.30 -12.23
CA LYS A 51 -21.19 14.20 -12.51
C LYS A 51 -21.57 13.54 -13.84
N HIS A 52 -20.64 13.32 -14.77
CA HIS A 52 -20.90 12.77 -16.11
C HIS A 52 -19.94 11.61 -16.46
N ASP A 53 -19.42 10.90 -15.46
CA ASP A 53 -18.82 9.58 -15.70
C ASP A 53 -19.97 8.54 -15.75
N PRO A 54 -20.30 7.96 -16.93
CA PRO A 54 -21.47 7.12 -17.10
C PRO A 54 -21.43 5.80 -16.31
N TYR A 55 -20.36 5.52 -15.57
CA TYR A 55 -20.19 4.27 -14.83
C TYR A 55 -20.09 4.41 -13.30
N VAL A 56 -20.02 5.60 -12.70
CA VAL A 56 -19.57 5.68 -11.29
C VAL A 56 -20.56 6.30 -10.28
N ILE A 57 -21.73 6.81 -10.67
CA ILE A 57 -22.60 7.45 -9.66
C ILE A 57 -24.08 7.21 -9.94
N HIS A 58 -24.61 6.06 -9.47
CA HIS A 58 -25.93 6.00 -8.79
C HIS A 58 -26.44 4.61 -8.33
N ARG A 59 -25.63 3.53 -8.31
CA ARG A 59 -26.16 2.19 -7.94
C ARG A 59 -25.46 1.46 -6.77
N SER A 60 -24.59 2.10 -6.02
CA SER A 60 -23.92 1.48 -4.86
C SER A 60 -24.86 1.22 -3.66
N LEU A 61 -26.02 1.89 -3.58
CA LEU A 61 -26.92 1.77 -2.42
C LEU A 61 -27.91 0.59 -2.45
N LEU A 62 -27.95 -0.22 -3.52
CA LEU A 62 -28.99 -1.26 -3.66
C LEU A 62 -28.50 -2.71 -3.65
N LEU A 63 -27.19 -3.00 -3.78
CA LEU A 63 -26.66 -4.38 -3.84
C LEU A 63 -25.37 -4.65 -3.04
N GLY A 64 -24.79 -3.63 -2.39
CA GLY A 64 -23.58 -3.75 -1.55
C GLY A 64 -22.28 -3.84 -2.35
N SER A 65 -21.30 -2.99 -2.01
CA SER A 65 -19.93 -3.08 -2.52
C SER A 65 -19.00 -3.66 -1.46
N ALA A 66 -18.23 -4.70 -1.79
CA ALA A 66 -17.32 -5.37 -0.85
C ALA A 66 -15.86 -4.97 -1.13
N LYS A 67 -15.12 -4.50 -0.11
CA LYS A 67 -13.68 -4.25 -0.24
C LYS A 67 -12.94 -5.58 -0.09
N VAL A 68 -12.10 -5.95 -1.06
CA VAL A 68 -11.47 -7.28 -1.09
C VAL A 68 -9.96 -7.30 -1.25
N GLY A 69 -9.38 -6.13 -1.47
CA GLY A 69 -7.94 -5.99 -1.54
C GLY A 69 -7.57 -4.53 -1.40
N PHE A 70 -6.34 -4.29 -1.01
CA PHE A 70 -5.79 -2.96 -0.96
C PHE A 70 -4.27 -2.98 -1.14
N ALA A 71 -3.73 -1.81 -1.44
CA ALA A 71 -2.32 -1.54 -1.34
C ALA A 71 -2.07 -0.16 -0.74
N MET A 72 -1.07 -0.06 0.11
CA MET A 72 -0.60 1.20 0.69
C MET A 72 0.82 1.47 0.19
N TYR A 73 1.07 2.68 -0.29
CA TYR A 73 2.39 3.06 -0.79
C TYR A 73 2.69 4.53 -0.54
N TYR A 74 3.96 4.91 -0.58
CA TYR A 74 4.40 6.30 -0.50
C TYR A 74 5.65 6.50 -1.37
N PHE A 75 6.01 7.75 -1.61
CA PHE A 75 7.20 8.09 -2.39
C PHE A 75 8.41 8.26 -1.48
N THR A 76 9.53 7.70 -1.89
CA THR A 76 10.82 7.81 -1.22
C THR A 76 11.86 8.39 -2.18
N TYR A 77 13.09 8.56 -1.70
CA TYR A 77 14.18 9.09 -2.50
C TYR A 77 15.43 8.24 -2.30
N ASP A 78 16.02 7.83 -3.41
CA ASP A 78 17.33 7.20 -3.49
C ASP A 78 18.36 8.25 -3.94
N PRO A 79 19.46 8.49 -3.19
CA PRO A 79 20.45 9.51 -3.54
C PRO A 79 21.12 9.31 -4.90
N TRP A 80 21.12 8.10 -5.47
CA TRP A 80 21.77 7.78 -6.74
C TRP A 80 20.83 7.82 -7.94
N THR A 81 19.58 7.37 -7.76
CA THR A 81 18.62 7.18 -8.86
C THR A 81 17.41 8.11 -8.79
N GLY A 82 17.27 8.88 -7.70
CA GLY A 82 16.24 9.88 -7.52
C GLY A 82 14.98 9.34 -6.87
N ARG A 83 13.81 9.77 -7.36
CA ARG A 83 12.52 9.39 -6.78
C ARG A 83 12.29 7.89 -6.90
N SER A 84 11.69 7.31 -5.87
CA SER A 84 11.29 5.90 -5.83
C SER A 84 9.91 5.78 -5.19
N LEU A 85 9.27 4.64 -5.38
CA LEU A 85 8.03 4.27 -4.69
C LEU A 85 8.35 3.20 -3.65
N HIS A 86 7.79 3.29 -2.46
CA HIS A 86 7.81 2.23 -1.47
C HIS A 86 6.41 1.65 -1.31
N LEU A 87 6.25 0.35 -1.57
CA LEU A 87 5.01 -0.39 -1.36
C LEU A 87 5.06 -0.97 0.05
N GLU A 88 4.29 -0.37 0.96
CA GLU A 88 4.27 -0.69 2.38
C GLU A 88 3.43 -1.94 2.66
N GLU A 89 2.21 -1.96 2.15
CA GLU A 89 1.27 -3.06 2.35
C GLU A 89 0.60 -3.45 1.05
N PHE A 90 0.38 -4.75 0.88
CA PHE A 90 -0.28 -5.33 -0.29
C PHE A 90 -1.05 -6.58 0.12
N PHE A 91 -2.38 -6.53 -0.03
CA PHE A 91 -3.22 -7.62 0.42
C PHE A 91 -4.43 -7.83 -0.50
N VAL A 92 -4.75 -9.10 -0.72
CA VAL A 92 -6.01 -9.55 -1.33
C VAL A 92 -6.59 -10.63 -0.42
N MET A 93 -7.87 -10.49 -0.08
CA MET A 93 -8.63 -11.46 0.70
C MET A 93 -8.60 -12.82 0.00
N GLU A 94 -8.39 -13.89 0.78
CA GLU A 94 -8.13 -15.23 0.27
C GLU A 94 -9.16 -15.75 -0.75
N PRO A 95 -10.49 -15.58 -0.55
CA PRO A 95 -11.50 -16.04 -1.52
C PRO A 95 -11.43 -15.37 -2.90
N TYR A 96 -10.73 -14.23 -2.99
CA TYR A 96 -10.64 -13.40 -4.20
C TYR A 96 -9.26 -13.47 -4.86
N ARG A 97 -8.36 -14.32 -4.35
CA ARG A 97 -7.04 -14.55 -4.96
C ARG A 97 -7.19 -15.38 -6.25
N GLY A 98 -6.23 -15.22 -7.16
CA GLY A 98 -6.25 -15.90 -8.46
C GLY A 98 -7.16 -15.24 -9.51
N LEU A 99 -7.99 -14.27 -9.12
CA LEU A 99 -8.90 -13.54 -10.02
C LEU A 99 -8.24 -12.36 -10.75
N GLY A 100 -6.92 -12.17 -10.62
CA GLY A 100 -6.20 -11.06 -11.26
C GLY A 100 -6.16 -9.74 -10.48
N ILE A 101 -6.96 -9.58 -9.42
CA ILE A 101 -7.05 -8.35 -8.59
C ILE A 101 -5.67 -7.83 -8.18
N GLY A 102 -4.83 -8.69 -7.60
CA GLY A 102 -3.49 -8.27 -7.17
C GLY A 102 -2.59 -7.81 -8.32
N SER A 103 -2.71 -8.42 -9.50
CA SER A 103 -1.96 -8.00 -10.69
C SER A 103 -2.41 -6.62 -11.17
N GLU A 104 -3.71 -6.33 -11.10
CA GLU A 104 -4.26 -5.03 -11.49
C GLU A 104 -3.85 -3.92 -10.52
N ILE A 105 -3.90 -4.20 -9.21
CA ILE A 105 -3.38 -3.29 -8.18
C ILE A 105 -1.91 -2.95 -8.47
N LEU A 106 -1.04 -3.95 -8.68
CA LEU A 106 0.37 -3.71 -9.00
C LEU A 106 0.55 -2.96 -10.32
N GLN A 107 -0.29 -3.21 -11.33
CA GLN A 107 -0.25 -2.48 -12.58
C GLN A 107 -0.54 -0.98 -12.35
N LYS A 108 -1.56 -0.66 -11.54
CA LYS A 108 -1.87 0.74 -11.20
C LYS A 108 -0.76 1.41 -10.40
N ILE A 109 -0.20 0.75 -9.40
CA ILE A 109 0.94 1.29 -8.63
C ILE A 109 2.15 1.52 -9.55
N SER A 110 2.40 0.62 -10.51
CA SER A 110 3.45 0.80 -11.51
C SER A 110 3.19 2.01 -12.41
N GLN A 111 1.93 2.26 -12.80
CA GLN A 111 1.55 3.45 -13.57
C GLN A 111 1.79 4.73 -12.77
N GLU A 112 1.43 4.74 -11.48
CA GLU A 112 1.69 5.86 -10.57
C GLU A 112 3.20 6.13 -10.41
N ALA A 113 4.00 5.08 -10.21
CA ALA A 113 5.46 5.20 -10.15
C ALA A 113 6.04 5.86 -11.41
N ILE A 114 5.63 5.41 -12.59
CA ILE A 114 6.08 5.99 -13.86
C ILE A 114 5.61 7.44 -14.04
N ALA A 115 4.35 7.74 -13.72
CA ALA A 115 3.81 9.10 -13.80
C ALA A 115 4.57 10.08 -12.89
N HIS A 116 4.98 9.61 -11.71
CA HIS A 116 5.80 10.37 -10.75
C HIS A 116 7.30 10.31 -11.03
N ARG A 117 7.72 9.70 -12.15
CA ARG A 117 9.11 9.53 -12.59
C ARG A 117 9.98 8.84 -11.52
N CYS A 118 9.42 7.83 -10.87
CA CYS A 118 10.17 6.95 -9.99
C CYS A 118 11.08 6.04 -10.83
N SER A 119 12.31 5.85 -10.37
CA SER A 119 13.28 4.93 -10.97
C SER A 119 13.02 3.48 -10.55
N SER A 120 12.42 3.27 -9.38
CA SER A 120 12.28 1.96 -8.75
C SER A 120 11.10 1.88 -7.79
N MET A 121 10.69 0.65 -7.49
CA MET A 121 9.72 0.32 -6.45
C MET A 121 10.36 -0.64 -5.45
N TYR A 122 10.37 -0.26 -4.17
CA TYR A 122 10.90 -1.05 -3.06
C TYR A 122 9.78 -1.56 -2.17
N PHE A 123 9.98 -2.72 -1.55
CA PHE A 123 9.06 -3.31 -0.59
C PHE A 123 9.78 -4.41 0.19
N LEU A 124 9.22 -4.77 1.33
CA LEU A 124 9.71 -5.89 2.15
C LEU A 124 8.81 -7.11 1.95
N VAL A 125 9.44 -8.28 1.94
CA VAL A 125 8.74 -9.56 1.95
C VAL A 125 9.28 -10.38 3.12
N LEU A 126 8.38 -10.92 3.95
CA LEU A 126 8.76 -11.83 5.01
C LEU A 126 9.52 -13.02 4.42
N SER A 127 10.67 -13.37 4.99
CA SER A 127 11.59 -14.37 4.44
C SER A 127 10.97 -15.75 4.24
N TRP A 128 9.95 -16.09 5.03
CA TRP A 128 9.21 -17.34 4.93
C TRP A 128 8.02 -17.30 3.96
N ASN A 129 7.65 -16.12 3.42
CA ASN A 129 6.52 -15.98 2.51
C ASN A 129 6.92 -16.30 1.07
N MET A 130 7.20 -17.58 0.82
CA MET A 130 7.65 -18.07 -0.49
C MET A 130 6.65 -17.77 -1.61
N ALA A 131 5.35 -17.79 -1.32
CA ALA A 131 4.32 -17.45 -2.30
C ALA A 131 4.45 -15.99 -2.79
N ALA A 132 4.68 -15.04 -1.88
CA ALA A 132 4.91 -13.64 -2.24
C ALA A 132 6.25 -13.45 -2.95
N ILE A 133 7.33 -14.09 -2.46
CA ILE A 133 8.65 -14.02 -3.09
C ILE A 133 8.57 -14.45 -4.57
N GLU A 134 7.97 -15.61 -4.84
CA GLU A 134 7.84 -16.11 -6.22
C GLU A 134 6.88 -15.25 -7.06
N TYR A 135 5.83 -14.70 -6.45
CA TYR A 135 4.91 -13.79 -7.12
C TYR A 135 5.62 -12.52 -7.63
N TYR A 136 6.50 -11.93 -6.83
CA TYR A 136 7.25 -10.73 -7.22
C TYR A 136 8.43 -11.03 -8.16
N LYS A 137 9.17 -12.13 -7.93
CA LYS A 137 10.27 -12.55 -8.83
C LYS A 137 9.80 -12.79 -10.26
N LYS A 138 8.64 -13.44 -10.44
CA LYS A 138 8.01 -13.63 -11.76
C LYS A 138 7.69 -12.33 -12.50
N ARG A 139 7.68 -11.19 -11.79
CA ARG A 139 7.47 -9.84 -12.33
C ARG A 139 8.77 -9.03 -12.42
N GLY A 140 9.92 -9.65 -12.22
CA GLY A 140 11.24 -9.02 -12.36
C GLY A 140 11.81 -8.39 -11.08
N ALA A 141 11.21 -8.63 -9.91
CA ALA A 141 11.79 -8.15 -8.65
C ALA A 141 13.08 -8.89 -8.29
N ALA A 142 14.11 -8.14 -7.89
CA ALA A 142 15.39 -8.63 -7.37
C ALA A 142 15.38 -8.68 -5.83
N ASN A 143 16.19 -9.57 -5.23
CA ASN A 143 16.26 -9.67 -3.77
C ASN A 143 17.50 -8.94 -3.24
N LEU A 144 17.35 -7.66 -2.95
CA LEU A 144 18.45 -6.80 -2.52
C LEU A 144 19.08 -7.20 -1.18
N SER A 145 18.34 -7.83 -0.26
CA SER A 145 18.93 -8.36 0.97
C SER A 145 19.91 -9.50 0.71
N GLY A 146 19.66 -10.31 -0.32
CA GLY A 146 20.55 -11.39 -0.72
C GLY A 146 21.67 -10.95 -1.67
N GLU A 147 21.37 -10.03 -2.58
CA GLU A 147 22.30 -9.58 -3.62
C GLU A 147 23.29 -8.52 -3.12
N ASP A 148 22.80 -7.51 -2.39
CA ASP A 148 23.61 -6.37 -1.94
C ASP A 148 23.90 -6.40 -0.43
N GLY A 149 23.29 -7.35 0.30
CA GLY A 149 23.50 -7.49 1.74
C GLY A 149 22.83 -6.41 2.60
N TRP A 150 21.75 -5.79 2.11
CA TRP A 150 21.01 -4.79 2.89
C TRP A 150 20.31 -5.41 4.11
N HIS A 151 20.46 -4.74 5.25
CA HIS A 151 19.79 -5.06 6.50
C HIS A 151 18.85 -3.93 6.92
N LEU A 152 17.64 -4.28 7.35
CA LEU A 152 16.69 -3.34 7.93
C LEU A 152 16.95 -3.18 9.43
N PHE A 153 17.17 -1.95 9.88
CA PHE A 153 17.31 -1.58 11.29
C PHE A 153 16.18 -0.63 11.70
N ARG A 154 15.77 -0.70 12.97
CA ARG A 154 14.72 0.17 13.53
C ARG A 154 15.12 0.63 14.92
N PHE A 155 14.99 1.93 15.19
CA PHE A 155 14.90 2.48 16.54
C PHE A 155 13.43 2.54 16.95
N SER A 156 13.11 2.06 18.15
CA SER A 156 11.77 2.26 18.73
C SER A 156 11.54 3.74 19.05
N GLN A 157 10.29 4.11 19.35
CA GLN A 157 9.99 5.48 19.75
C GLN A 157 10.80 5.89 20.99
N ASP A 158 11.01 4.99 21.95
CA ASP A 158 11.77 5.29 23.15
C ASP A 158 13.27 5.42 22.87
N ASP A 159 13.83 4.62 21.95
CA ASP A 159 15.21 4.79 21.50
C ASP A 159 15.41 6.16 20.81
N LEU A 160 14.42 6.60 20.01
CA LEU A 160 14.43 7.91 19.36
C LEU A 160 14.34 9.05 20.37
N LYS A 161 13.47 8.95 21.39
CA LYS A 161 13.39 9.93 22.49
C LYS A 161 14.73 10.03 23.23
N TRP A 162 15.31 8.89 23.57
CA TRP A 162 16.60 8.83 24.25
C TRP A 162 17.72 9.52 23.44
N MET A 163 17.79 9.30 22.12
CA MET A 163 18.76 9.97 21.26
C MET A 163 18.50 11.48 21.14
N ALA A 164 17.24 11.90 21.12
CA ALA A 164 16.87 13.31 21.02
C ALA A 164 17.22 14.10 22.29
N GLU A 165 17.11 13.47 23.46
CA GLU A 165 17.38 14.08 24.77
C GLU A 165 18.86 14.02 25.17
N GLY A 166 19.63 13.10 24.57
CA GLY A 166 21.06 12.91 24.82
C GLY A 166 21.36 12.03 26.05
N PRO A 167 22.60 11.52 26.19
CA PRO A 167 23.01 10.68 27.30
C PRO A 167 23.07 11.48 28.61
N GLY A 168 21.93 11.66 29.26
CA GLY A 168 21.78 12.38 30.53
C GLY A 168 20.35 12.48 31.07
N ALA A 169 19.33 12.08 30.29
CA ALA A 169 17.92 12.27 30.62
C ALA A 169 17.21 11.09 31.29
N SER A 170 17.93 10.09 31.82
CA SER A 170 17.33 8.98 32.58
C SER A 170 17.66 9.07 34.08
N ASN A 171 16.64 9.48 34.85
CA ASN A 171 16.40 9.34 36.30
C ASN A 171 17.33 10.06 37.31
N GLN A 172 16.91 11.27 37.72
CA GLN A 172 16.67 11.53 39.16
C GLN A 172 15.26 11.07 39.52
#